data_AF-A0A022MIT4-F1
#
_entry.id   AF-A0A022MIT4-F1
#
_cell.length_a   1.000
_cell.length_b   1.000
_cell.length_c   1.000
_cell.angle_alpha   90.00
_cell.angle_beta   90.00
_cell.angle_gamma   90.00
#
_symmetry.space_group_name_H-M   'P 1'
#
loop_
_entity.id
_entity.type
_entity.pdbx_description
1 polymer ?
#
loop_
_entity_poly.entity_id
_entity_poly.type
_entity_poly.pdbx_seq_one_letter_code
_entity_poly.pdbx_strand_id
1 'polypeptide(L)'
;MLTKGIDVRASRTHNVGLFATETVPAGTAVWAPCTKCSRWSKEEVAALPEARFTALDTYGHLLRDGSLLLPCLGAYLMNHSCEANVLDLGLDFGIAVRDIAPGEEVTCDYATFVEDAGWSMRCLCRGPGCRGTVTTDQGGDPAVTGRWKDRVEQALRQLPEVDQPLHDVLAPLSEPYGRALRGLSTLDQVSSGASVCAPSFVR
;
A
#
# COMPACT_ATOMS: atom_id res chain seq x y z
N MET A 1 -8.83 -5.87 -1.20
CA MET A 1 -9.83 -5.15 -1.99
C MET A 1 -9.13 -4.09 -2.81
N LEU A 2 -9.62 -3.83 -4.00
CA LEU A 2 -9.13 -2.79 -4.90
C LEU A 2 -10.34 -1.92 -5.28
N THR A 3 -10.13 -0.61 -5.41
CA THR A 3 -11.15 0.32 -5.84
C THR A 3 -11.65 -0.02 -7.24
N LYS A 4 -12.87 0.44 -7.57
CA LYS A 4 -13.41 0.31 -8.94
C LYS A 4 -12.56 1.11 -9.93
N GLY A 5 -12.71 0.80 -11.21
CA GLY A 5 -12.02 1.56 -12.27
C GLY A 5 -10.53 1.24 -12.38
N ILE A 6 -10.11 0.03 -11.98
CA ILE A 6 -8.74 -0.47 -12.13
C ILE A 6 -8.75 -1.79 -12.92
N ASP A 7 -7.96 -1.87 -13.98
CA ASP A 7 -7.79 -3.04 -14.83
C ASP A 7 -6.39 -3.63 -14.72
N VAL A 8 -6.27 -4.94 -14.92
CA VAL A 8 -4.97 -5.60 -15.12
C VAL A 8 -4.56 -5.48 -16.59
N ARG A 9 -3.37 -4.94 -16.87
CA ARG A 9 -2.81 -4.83 -18.22
C ARG A 9 -1.33 -5.20 -18.24
N ALA A 10 -0.78 -5.39 -19.43
CA ALA A 10 0.65 -5.60 -19.59
C ALA A 10 1.43 -4.37 -19.07
N SER A 11 2.41 -4.60 -18.20
CA SER A 11 3.28 -3.56 -17.65
C SER A 11 4.68 -3.67 -18.22
N ARG A 12 5.30 -2.51 -18.49
CA ARG A 12 6.71 -2.44 -18.90
C ARG A 12 7.66 -2.62 -17.72
N THR A 13 7.14 -2.49 -16.49
CA THR A 13 7.92 -2.64 -15.26
C THR A 13 8.03 -4.11 -14.87
N HIS A 14 6.91 -4.85 -14.88
CA HIS A 14 6.91 -6.23 -14.41
C HIS A 14 5.77 -7.09 -15.00
N ASN A 15 5.85 -7.50 -16.28
CA ASN A 15 4.88 -8.35 -17.01
C ASN A 15 3.44 -7.81 -17.04
N VAL A 16 2.76 -7.73 -15.89
CA VAL A 16 1.44 -7.16 -15.67
C VAL A 16 1.46 -6.09 -14.59
N GLY A 17 0.49 -5.18 -14.61
CA GLY A 17 0.29 -4.15 -13.59
C GLY A 17 -1.16 -3.71 -13.53
N LEU A 18 -1.46 -2.86 -12.56
CA LEU A 18 -2.78 -2.27 -12.37
C LEU A 18 -2.84 -0.91 -13.06
N PHE A 19 -3.88 -0.64 -13.82
CA PHE A 19 -4.04 0.60 -14.58
C PHE A 19 -5.42 1.20 -14.34
N ALA A 20 -5.45 2.51 -14.10
CA ALA A 20 -6.70 3.22 -13.94
C ALA A 20 -7.48 3.26 -15.27
N THR A 21 -8.79 3.01 -15.24
CA THR A 21 -9.68 3.11 -16.40
C THR A 21 -10.43 4.43 -16.43
N GLU A 22 -10.47 5.12 -15.29
CA GLU A 22 -11.04 6.44 -15.07
C GLU A 22 -10.10 7.25 -14.17
N THR A 23 -10.35 8.55 -13.99
CA THR A 23 -9.55 9.34 -13.06
C THR A 23 -9.75 8.85 -11.64
N VAL A 24 -8.67 8.56 -10.92
CA VAL A 24 -8.68 8.32 -9.47
C VAL A 24 -8.17 9.59 -8.78
N PRO A 25 -9.03 10.37 -8.12
CA PRO A 25 -8.62 11.59 -7.44
C PRO A 25 -7.61 11.35 -6.31
N ALA A 26 -6.77 12.35 -6.04
CA ALA A 26 -5.99 12.39 -4.82
C ALA A 26 -6.89 12.30 -3.58
N GLY A 27 -6.47 11.52 -2.58
CA GLY A 27 -7.25 11.26 -1.37
C GLY A 27 -8.17 10.03 -1.46
N THR A 28 -8.35 9.43 -2.64
CA THR A 28 -9.11 8.18 -2.76
C THR A 28 -8.37 7.00 -2.11
N ALA A 29 -9.07 6.22 -1.29
CA ALA A 29 -8.57 4.93 -0.82
C ALA A 29 -8.61 3.91 -1.98
N VAL A 30 -7.42 3.51 -2.44
CA VAL A 30 -7.25 2.69 -3.65
C VAL A 30 -7.33 1.21 -3.35
N TRP A 31 -6.78 0.77 -2.21
CA TRP A 31 -6.81 -0.62 -1.81
C TRP A 31 -6.84 -0.75 -0.30
N ALA A 32 -7.34 -1.88 0.20
CA ALA A 32 -7.32 -2.22 1.62
C ALA A 32 -7.41 -3.74 1.82
N PRO A 33 -6.79 -4.32 2.86
CA PRO A 33 -7.10 -5.68 3.24
C PRO A 33 -8.53 -5.79 3.78
N CYS A 34 -9.17 -6.93 3.55
CA CYS A 34 -10.50 -7.20 4.07
C CYS A 34 -10.56 -8.58 4.73
N THR A 35 -11.73 -8.90 5.28
CA THR A 35 -11.99 -10.19 5.95
C THR A 35 -11.91 -11.39 5.00
N LYS A 36 -11.96 -11.18 3.68
CA LYS A 36 -11.82 -12.24 2.66
C LYS A 36 -10.37 -12.46 2.20
N CYS A 37 -9.42 -11.62 2.62
CA CYS A 37 -8.01 -11.86 2.33
C CYS A 37 -7.53 -13.12 3.03
N SER A 38 -6.79 -13.96 2.30
CA SER A 38 -6.20 -15.16 2.87
C SER A 38 -5.15 -14.76 3.90
N ARG A 39 -5.15 -15.47 5.03
CA ARG A 39 -4.22 -15.25 6.13
C ARG A 39 -3.67 -16.60 6.59
N TRP A 40 -2.41 -16.58 6.99
CA TRP A 40 -1.74 -17.70 7.64
C TRP A 40 -1.16 -17.21 8.96
N SER A 41 -1.39 -17.94 10.05
CA SER A 41 -0.74 -17.66 11.33
C SER A 41 0.77 -17.84 11.22
N LYS A 42 1.52 -17.31 12.18
CA LYS A 42 2.97 -17.52 12.26
C LYS A 42 3.35 -19.01 12.24
N GLU A 43 2.58 -19.84 12.94
CA GLU A 43 2.79 -21.29 13.00
C GLU A 43 2.49 -21.95 11.65
N GLU A 44 1.42 -21.53 10.98
CA GLU A 44 1.07 -22.02 9.64
C GLU A 44 2.15 -21.64 8.62
N VAL A 45 2.64 -20.39 8.66
CA VAL A 45 3.74 -19.91 7.82
C VAL A 45 5.00 -20.74 8.03
N ALA A 46 5.39 -20.99 9.29
CA ALA A 46 6.58 -21.78 9.63
C ALA A 46 6.47 -23.25 9.20
N ALA A 47 5.26 -23.77 9.03
CA ALA A 47 5.01 -25.14 8.57
C ALA A 47 4.91 -25.27 7.03
N LEU A 48 4.95 -24.17 6.27
CA LEU A 48 4.87 -24.22 4.81
C LEU A 48 6.14 -24.82 4.20
N PRO A 49 6.02 -25.66 3.16
CA PRO A 49 7.17 -26.00 2.33
C PRO A 49 7.79 -24.73 1.73
N GLU A 50 9.12 -24.67 1.65
CA GLU A 50 9.88 -23.50 1.18
C GLU A 50 9.35 -22.94 -0.15
N ALA A 51 9.16 -23.80 -1.16
CA ALA A 51 8.65 -23.37 -2.46
C ALA A 51 7.25 -22.72 -2.38
N ARG A 52 6.41 -23.16 -1.44
CA ARG A 52 5.08 -22.58 -1.22
C ARG A 52 5.18 -21.26 -0.47
N PHE A 53 6.08 -21.17 0.51
CA PHE A 53 6.37 -19.92 1.19
C PHE A 53 6.87 -18.87 0.19
N THR A 54 7.89 -19.16 -0.62
CA THR A 54 8.43 -18.23 -1.63
C THR A 54 7.35 -17.69 -2.57
N ALA A 55 6.44 -18.55 -3.02
CA ALA A 55 5.34 -18.13 -3.89
C ALA A 55 4.34 -17.19 -3.19
N LEU A 56 4.06 -17.42 -1.91
CA LEU A 56 3.18 -16.57 -1.13
C LEU A 56 3.87 -15.26 -0.72
N ASP A 57 5.15 -15.33 -0.36
CA ASP A 57 5.99 -14.20 0.04
C ASP A 57 6.18 -13.19 -1.10
N THR A 58 6.18 -13.66 -2.35
CA THR A 58 6.24 -12.79 -3.54
C THR A 58 5.06 -11.81 -3.63
N TYR A 59 3.88 -12.18 -3.12
CA TYR A 59 2.63 -11.42 -3.29
C TYR A 59 1.95 -11.03 -1.98
N GLY A 60 2.37 -11.65 -0.88
CA GLY A 60 1.85 -11.44 0.45
C GLY A 60 2.64 -10.39 1.21
N HIS A 61 2.11 -10.03 2.36
CA HIS A 61 2.75 -9.11 3.31
C HIS A 61 2.94 -9.84 4.62
N LEU A 62 4.20 -9.97 5.05
CA LEU A 62 4.53 -10.41 6.39
C LEU A 62 4.13 -9.33 7.39
N LEU A 63 3.47 -9.73 8.45
CA LEU A 63 2.96 -8.85 9.50
C LEU A 63 3.87 -8.92 10.72
N ARG A 64 3.78 -7.91 11.59
CA ARG A 64 4.60 -7.81 12.80
C ARG A 64 4.47 -9.01 13.75
N ASP A 65 3.29 -9.64 13.80
CA ASP A 65 3.06 -10.83 14.62
C ASP A 65 3.59 -12.13 13.99
N GLY A 66 4.19 -12.04 12.79
CA GLY A 66 4.71 -13.15 12.01
C GLY A 66 3.65 -13.85 11.16
N SER A 67 2.40 -13.38 11.15
CA SER A 67 1.38 -13.87 10.22
C SER A 67 1.60 -13.33 8.81
N LEU A 68 1.06 -14.03 7.81
CA LEU A 68 1.13 -13.64 6.40
C LEU A 68 -0.25 -13.25 5.90
N LEU A 69 -0.35 -12.11 5.23
CA LEU A 69 -1.57 -11.62 4.59
C LEU A 69 -1.39 -11.62 3.07
N LEU A 70 -2.27 -12.30 2.34
CA LEU A 70 -2.35 -12.19 0.88
C LEU A 70 -3.56 -11.32 0.48
N PRO A 71 -3.33 -10.13 -0.12
CA PRO A 71 -4.41 -9.29 -0.59
C PRO A 71 -5.31 -10.01 -1.61
N CYS A 72 -6.61 -9.74 -1.56
CA CYS A 72 -7.57 -10.31 -2.52
C CYS A 72 -7.81 -9.36 -3.70
N LEU A 73 -8.46 -9.87 -4.75
CA LEU A 73 -8.90 -9.10 -5.94
C LEU A 73 -7.76 -8.36 -6.66
N GLY A 74 -6.60 -9.00 -6.78
CA GLY A 74 -5.49 -8.49 -7.59
C GLY A 74 -4.75 -7.29 -7.01
N ALA A 75 -5.03 -6.85 -5.78
CA ALA A 75 -4.28 -5.75 -5.14
C ALA A 75 -2.76 -6.06 -5.03
N TYR A 76 -2.38 -7.34 -4.93
CA TYR A 76 -0.99 -7.80 -4.97
C TYR A 76 -0.30 -7.62 -6.33
N LEU A 77 -1.01 -7.22 -7.39
CA LEU A 77 -0.45 -6.91 -8.72
C LEU A 77 0.00 -5.44 -8.83
N MET A 78 -0.12 -4.65 -7.77
CA MET A 78 0.35 -3.27 -7.76
C MET A 78 1.87 -3.25 -7.81
N ASN A 79 2.43 -2.68 -8.88
CA ASN A 79 3.87 -2.64 -9.07
C ASN A 79 4.53 -1.54 -8.25
N HIS A 80 5.84 -1.70 -8.05
CA HIS A 80 6.64 -0.67 -7.41
C HIS A 80 6.92 0.54 -8.32
N SER A 81 6.85 1.75 -7.75
CA SER A 81 7.53 2.93 -8.27
C SER A 81 8.18 3.76 -7.16
N CYS A 82 9.39 4.28 -7.39
CA CYS A 82 10.03 5.23 -6.47
C CYS A 82 9.28 6.57 -6.39
N GLU A 83 8.44 6.87 -7.39
CA GLU A 83 7.53 8.01 -7.44
C GLU A 83 6.08 7.52 -7.47
N ALA A 84 5.78 6.56 -6.59
CA ALA A 84 4.47 5.92 -6.48
C ALA A 84 3.33 6.93 -6.38
N ASN A 85 2.20 6.63 -7.03
CA ASN A 85 0.97 7.41 -6.93
C ASN A 85 0.03 6.91 -5.82
N VAL A 86 0.31 5.74 -5.24
CA VAL A 86 -0.35 5.24 -4.03
C VAL A 86 0.70 5.05 -2.93
N LEU A 87 0.42 5.53 -1.73
CA LEU A 87 1.23 5.24 -0.55
C LEU A 87 0.39 4.46 0.47
N ASP A 88 1.01 3.44 1.07
CA ASP A 88 0.36 2.58 2.05
C ASP A 88 0.40 3.19 3.47
N LEU A 89 -0.72 3.09 4.17
CA LEU A 89 -0.87 3.51 5.57
C LEU A 89 -0.78 2.31 6.53
N GLY A 90 0.28 1.51 6.41
CA GLY A 90 0.55 0.45 7.38
C GLY A 90 -0.41 -0.73 7.28
N LEU A 91 -0.68 -1.16 6.04
CA LEU A 91 -1.65 -2.21 5.69
C LEU A 91 -3.06 -1.92 6.20
N ASP A 92 -3.40 -0.67 6.47
CA ASP A 92 -4.77 -0.26 6.78
C ASP A 92 -5.52 0.05 5.48
N PHE A 93 -4.98 0.96 4.67
CA PHE A 93 -5.33 1.16 3.27
C PHE A 93 -4.21 1.89 2.52
N GLY A 94 -4.18 1.76 1.19
CA GLY A 94 -3.37 2.62 0.33
C GLY A 94 -4.18 3.80 -0.17
N ILE A 95 -3.59 5.00 -0.10
CA ILE A 95 -4.23 6.25 -0.54
C ILE A 95 -3.56 6.79 -1.81
N ALA A 96 -4.36 7.27 -2.76
CA ALA A 96 -3.86 8.01 -3.91
C ALA A 96 -3.28 9.36 -3.43
N VAL A 97 -1.99 9.59 -3.64
CA VAL A 97 -1.29 10.80 -3.16
C VAL A 97 -1.18 11.91 -4.20
N ARG A 98 -1.80 11.68 -5.36
CA ARG A 98 -2.06 12.63 -6.44
C ARG A 98 -3.15 12.03 -7.33
N ASP A 99 -3.72 12.83 -8.21
CA ASP A 99 -4.62 12.31 -9.25
C ASP A 99 -3.88 11.28 -10.11
N ILE A 100 -4.59 10.19 -10.44
CA ILE A 100 -4.15 9.13 -11.34
C ILE A 100 -5.02 9.20 -12.59
N ALA A 101 -4.41 9.44 -13.74
CA ALA A 101 -5.15 9.62 -14.98
C ALA A 101 -5.62 8.26 -15.58
N PRO A 102 -6.68 8.24 -16.39
CA PRO A 102 -7.04 7.07 -17.17
C PRO A 102 -5.86 6.58 -18.02
N GLY A 103 -5.57 5.28 -17.95
CA GLY A 103 -4.45 4.64 -18.62
C GLY A 103 -3.12 4.74 -17.89
N GLU A 104 -3.05 5.43 -16.75
CA GLU A 104 -1.87 5.49 -15.90
C GLU A 104 -1.76 4.23 -15.01
N GLU A 105 -0.53 3.74 -14.80
CA GLU A 105 -0.27 2.60 -13.92
C GLU A 105 -0.41 3.02 -12.45
N VAL A 106 -1.21 2.27 -11.69
CA VAL A 106 -1.33 2.39 -10.24
C VAL A 106 -0.14 1.66 -9.61
N THR A 107 0.66 2.40 -8.85
CA THR A 107 1.92 1.93 -8.28
C THR A 107 2.03 2.31 -6.82
N CYS A 108 2.70 1.46 -6.03
CA CYS A 108 3.03 1.74 -4.63
C CYS A 108 4.54 1.74 -4.38
N ASP A 109 4.95 2.30 -3.26
CA ASP A 109 6.33 2.27 -2.83
C ASP A 109 6.54 1.06 -1.92
N TYR A 110 7.22 -0.01 -2.36
CA TYR A 110 7.34 -1.23 -1.56
C TYR A 110 8.09 -1.01 -0.25
N ALA A 111 8.91 0.04 -0.14
CA ALA A 111 9.58 0.39 1.10
C ALA A 111 8.64 0.90 2.20
N THR A 112 7.34 1.13 1.91
CA THR A 112 6.35 1.42 2.96
C THR A 112 6.02 0.19 3.80
N PHE A 113 6.27 -1.03 3.30
CA PHE A 113 6.11 -2.29 4.03
C PHE A 113 7.47 -2.69 4.64
N VAL A 114 7.60 -2.74 5.98
CA VAL A 114 8.92 -2.81 6.64
C VAL A 114 9.20 -4.08 7.44
N GLU A 115 8.20 -4.96 7.58
CA GLU A 115 8.32 -6.11 8.49
C GLU A 115 9.16 -7.27 7.90
N ASP A 116 9.52 -7.20 6.61
CA ASP A 116 10.40 -8.18 5.96
C ASP A 116 11.88 -7.73 5.98
N ALA A 117 12.53 -7.98 7.11
CA ALA A 117 13.90 -7.52 7.35
C ALA A 117 14.90 -8.13 6.34
N GLY A 118 15.66 -7.27 5.66
CA GLY A 118 16.66 -7.69 4.67
C GLY A 118 16.11 -7.90 3.25
N TRP A 119 14.80 -7.73 3.04
CA TRP A 119 14.22 -7.76 1.71
C TRP A 119 14.78 -6.63 0.83
N SER A 120 15.07 -6.97 -0.43
CA SER A 120 15.52 -6.01 -1.43
C SER A 120 15.16 -6.42 -2.85
N MET A 121 15.01 -5.43 -3.73
CA MET A 121 14.85 -5.67 -5.16
C MET A 121 15.59 -4.60 -6.00
N ARG A 122 16.04 -5.01 -7.19
CA ARG A 122 16.46 -4.06 -8.23
C ARG A 122 15.22 -3.34 -8.77
N CYS A 123 15.21 -2.02 -8.69
CA CYS A 123 14.11 -1.20 -9.19
C CYS A 123 14.18 -1.05 -10.71
N LEU A 124 13.03 -1.24 -11.36
CA LEU A 124 12.85 -1.08 -12.81
C LEU A 124 11.82 0.00 -13.17
N CYS A 125 11.44 0.88 -12.23
CA CYS A 125 10.40 1.88 -12.45
C CYS A 125 10.80 2.99 -13.43
N ARG A 126 12.12 3.22 -13.62
CA ARG A 126 12.71 4.22 -14.52
C ARG A 126 12.25 5.68 -14.29
N GLY A 127 11.65 5.98 -13.14
CA GLY A 127 11.28 7.35 -12.77
C GLY A 127 12.52 8.24 -12.58
N PRO A 128 12.42 9.57 -12.80
CA PRO A 128 13.52 10.50 -12.56
C PRO A 128 14.07 10.44 -11.12
N GLY A 129 13.26 10.08 -10.14
CA GLY A 129 13.66 9.85 -8.74
C GLY A 129 14.01 8.41 -8.38
N CYS A 130 14.33 7.55 -9.36
CA CYS A 130 14.57 6.12 -9.11
C CYS A 130 15.75 5.88 -8.16
N ARG A 131 15.51 5.09 -7.10
CA ARG A 131 16.52 4.71 -6.09
C ARG A 131 17.47 3.61 -6.56
N GLY A 132 17.20 2.98 -7.70
CA GLY A 132 17.98 1.85 -8.24
C GLY A 132 17.76 0.53 -7.50
N THR A 133 17.78 0.54 -6.17
CA THR A 133 17.44 -0.58 -5.29
C THR A 133 16.42 -0.13 -4.25
N VAL A 134 15.40 -0.96 -4.04
CA VAL A 134 14.39 -0.78 -2.98
C VAL A 134 14.70 -1.78 -1.89
N THR A 135 14.63 -1.34 -0.63
CA THR A 135 14.82 -2.19 0.54
C THR A 135 13.82 -1.82 1.62
N THR A 136 13.56 -2.74 2.55
CA THR A 136 12.72 -2.46 3.73
C THR A 136 13.39 -1.49 4.71
N ASP A 137 14.73 -1.41 4.72
CA ASP A 137 15.50 -0.45 5.54
C ASP A 137 15.22 1.03 5.19
N GLN A 138 14.76 1.31 3.97
CA GLN A 138 14.44 2.68 3.54
C GLN A 138 13.27 3.29 4.33
N GLY A 139 12.46 2.47 5.00
CA GLY A 139 11.48 2.95 5.98
C GLY A 139 12.11 3.63 7.20
N GLY A 140 13.42 3.55 7.39
CA GLY A 140 14.18 4.27 8.42
C GLY A 140 14.88 5.56 7.94
N ASP A 141 14.87 5.87 6.64
CA ASP A 141 15.53 7.08 6.09
C ASP A 141 14.63 8.32 6.28
N PRO A 142 15.06 9.34 7.06
CA PRO A 142 14.26 10.54 7.31
C PRO A 142 13.90 11.33 6.05
N ALA A 143 14.76 11.32 5.02
CA ALA A 143 14.49 12.03 3.78
C ALA A 143 13.43 11.31 2.93
N VAL A 144 13.39 9.98 2.98
CA VAL A 144 12.37 9.18 2.30
C VAL A 144 11.03 9.29 3.04
N THR A 145 11.06 9.05 4.35
CA THR A 145 9.87 9.06 5.21
C THR A 145 9.23 10.44 5.31
N GLY A 146 10.01 11.52 5.35
CA GLY A 146 9.50 12.90 5.30
C GLY A 146 8.71 13.18 4.03
N ARG A 147 9.20 12.75 2.86
CA ARG A 147 8.46 12.89 1.59
C ARG A 147 7.17 12.08 1.57
N TRP A 148 7.16 10.87 2.15
CA TRP A 148 5.93 10.10 2.27
C TRP A 148 4.92 10.79 3.19
N LYS A 149 5.37 11.27 4.36
CA LYS A 149 4.54 12.01 5.31
C LYS A 149 3.84 13.19 4.65
N ASP A 150 4.60 14.08 3.99
CA ASP A 150 4.02 15.27 3.34
C ASP A 150 2.94 14.92 2.32
N ARG A 151 3.20 13.91 1.48
CA ARG A 151 2.30 13.45 0.42
C ARG A 151 1.05 12.77 0.97
N VAL A 152 1.20 11.94 2.00
CA VAL A 152 0.08 11.25 2.64
C VAL A 152 -0.80 12.25 3.38
N GLU A 153 -0.24 13.17 4.17
CA GLU A 153 -1.03 14.18 4.87
C GLU A 153 -1.77 15.12 3.90
N GLN A 154 -1.16 15.45 2.76
CA GLN A 154 -1.85 16.17 1.69
C GLN A 154 -3.03 15.38 1.10
N ALA A 155 -2.88 14.07 0.94
CA ALA A 155 -3.94 13.20 0.45
C ALA A 155 -5.06 13.03 1.49
N LEU A 156 -4.71 12.89 2.77
CA LEU A 156 -5.67 12.78 3.88
C LEU A 156 -6.57 14.03 3.99
N ARG A 157 -6.05 15.22 3.69
CA ARG A 157 -6.86 16.46 3.60
C ARG A 157 -7.93 16.41 2.50
N GLN A 158 -7.71 15.63 1.44
CA GLN A 158 -8.62 15.52 0.30
C GLN A 158 -9.57 14.33 0.42
N LEU A 159 -9.21 13.33 1.23
CA LEU A 159 -9.99 12.12 1.45
C LEU A 159 -11.49 12.37 1.74
N PRO A 160 -11.90 13.30 2.64
CA PRO A 160 -13.33 13.54 2.89
C PRO A 160 -14.05 14.27 1.75
N GLU A 161 -13.31 14.87 0.81
CA GLU A 161 -13.84 15.72 -0.27
C GLU A 161 -14.08 14.95 -1.57
N VAL A 162 -13.66 13.69 -1.65
CA VAL A 162 -13.76 12.85 -2.86
C VAL A 162 -14.57 11.59 -2.61
N ASP A 163 -15.18 11.04 -3.67
CA ASP A 163 -15.87 9.74 -3.59
C ASP A 163 -14.90 8.66 -3.09
N GLN A 164 -15.40 7.79 -2.23
CA GLN A 164 -14.64 6.70 -1.62
C GLN A 164 -15.28 5.37 -1.99
N PRO A 165 -14.88 4.74 -3.12
CA PRO A 165 -15.53 3.51 -3.59
C PRO A 165 -15.39 2.33 -2.63
N LEU A 166 -14.42 2.39 -1.72
CA LEU A 166 -14.19 1.38 -0.68
C LEU A 166 -14.85 1.73 0.67
N HIS A 167 -15.69 2.77 0.74
CA HIS A 167 -16.28 3.25 1.99
C HIS A 167 -16.96 2.15 2.81
N ASP A 168 -17.84 1.35 2.19
CA ASP A 168 -18.59 0.30 2.89
C ASP A 168 -17.68 -0.80 3.49
N VAL A 169 -16.47 -0.96 2.95
CA VAL A 169 -15.47 -1.89 3.46
C VAL A 169 -14.65 -1.24 4.58
N LEU A 170 -14.20 0.00 4.37
CA LEU A 170 -13.28 0.67 5.28
C LEU A 170 -13.98 1.25 6.51
N ALA A 171 -15.18 1.81 6.38
CA ALA A 171 -15.92 2.42 7.48
C ALA A 171 -16.08 1.50 8.70
N PRO A 172 -16.41 0.20 8.56
CA PRO A 172 -16.48 -0.71 9.70
C PRO A 172 -15.15 -1.35 10.12
N LEU A 173 -14.10 -1.28 9.28
CA LEU A 173 -12.85 -2.04 9.50
C LEU A 173 -11.64 -1.17 9.86
N SER A 174 -11.67 0.12 9.56
CA SER A 174 -10.53 1.03 9.68
C SER A 174 -10.86 2.23 10.55
N GLU A 175 -10.28 2.24 11.75
CA GLU A 175 -10.30 3.42 12.60
C GLU A 175 -9.55 4.61 11.97
N PRO A 176 -8.35 4.44 11.36
CA PRO A 176 -7.65 5.52 10.66
C PRO A 176 -8.49 6.17 9.56
N TYR A 177 -9.15 5.38 8.72
CA TYR A 177 -10.05 5.90 7.69
C TYR A 177 -11.21 6.70 8.30
N GLY A 178 -11.85 6.18 9.36
CA GLY A 178 -12.91 6.89 10.06
C GLY A 178 -12.44 8.21 10.70
N ARG A 179 -11.20 8.27 11.19
CA ARG A 179 -10.56 9.49 11.70
C ARG A 179 -10.34 10.51 10.56
N ALA A 180 -9.85 10.04 9.41
CA ALA A 180 -9.63 10.87 8.24
C ALA A 180 -10.94 11.47 7.68
N LEU A 181 -12.01 10.69 7.62
CA LEU A 181 -13.34 11.16 7.22
C LEU A 181 -13.90 12.26 8.15
N ARG A 182 -13.46 12.32 9.41
CA ARG A 182 -13.82 13.38 10.36
C ARG A 182 -12.93 14.63 10.24
N GLY A 183 -12.05 14.69 9.24
CA GLY A 183 -11.18 15.84 8.96
C GLY A 183 -9.82 15.79 9.66
N LEU A 184 -9.47 14.69 10.36
CA LEU A 184 -8.11 14.50 10.85
C LEU A 184 -7.18 14.20 9.67
N SER A 185 -6.07 14.92 9.58
CA SER A 185 -5.25 14.88 8.35
C SER A 185 -3.76 14.80 8.57
N THR A 186 -3.28 14.88 9.81
CA THR A 186 -1.90 14.51 10.12
C THR A 186 -1.80 13.03 10.43
N LEU A 187 -0.65 12.43 10.13
CA LEU A 187 -0.41 11.02 10.43
C LEU A 187 -0.52 10.73 11.93
N ASP A 188 -0.09 11.65 12.78
CA ASP A 188 -0.16 11.49 14.25
C ASP A 188 -1.61 11.49 14.76
N GLN A 189 -2.52 12.18 14.06
CA GLN A 189 -3.94 12.17 14.38
C GLN A 189 -4.64 10.91 13.87
N VAL A 190 -4.28 10.47 12.66
CA VAL A 190 -4.97 9.39 11.94
C VAL A 190 -4.45 8.01 12.37
N SER A 191 -3.14 7.88 12.60
CA SER A 191 -2.53 6.64 13.06
C SER A 191 -2.99 6.32 14.48
N SER A 192 -3.55 5.13 14.68
CA SER A 192 -3.94 4.63 16.00
C SER A 192 -2.81 3.89 16.71
N GLY A 193 -1.66 3.66 16.04
CA GLY A 193 -0.64 2.71 16.49
C GLY A 193 -1.13 1.25 16.52
N ALA A 194 -2.38 1.00 16.10
CA ALA A 194 -3.06 -0.28 16.13
C ALA A 194 -3.32 -0.86 14.73
N SER A 195 -2.80 -0.23 13.66
CA SER A 195 -2.80 -0.89 12.36
C SER A 195 -1.92 -2.13 12.43
N VAL A 196 -2.23 -3.12 11.59
CA VAL A 196 -1.58 -4.44 11.59
C VAL A 196 -0.05 -4.31 11.43
N CYS A 197 0.40 -3.22 10.80
CA CYS A 197 1.76 -2.68 10.88
C CYS A 197 1.64 -1.16 10.98
N ALA A 198 2.04 -0.49 12.07
CA ALA A 198 2.09 0.98 12.07
C ALA A 198 2.80 1.47 10.79
N PRO A 199 2.33 2.53 10.08
CA PRO A 199 3.02 2.99 8.89
C PRO A 199 4.47 3.27 9.30
N SER A 200 5.44 2.76 8.54
CA SER A 200 6.86 2.71 8.93
C SER A 200 7.45 4.08 9.29
N PHE A 201 6.82 5.14 8.79
CA PHE A 201 7.16 6.54 8.94
C PHE A 201 6.32 7.30 9.99
N VAL A 202 5.49 6.60 10.77
CA VAL A 202 4.84 7.14 11.97
C VAL A 202 5.68 6.72 13.17
N ARG A 203 6.64 7.57 13.53
CA ARG A 203 7.33 7.58 14.82
C ARG A 203 7.30 8.98 15.40
#